data_AF-A0AB39V2I1-F1
#
_entry.id   AF-A0AB39V2I1-F1
#
_cell.length_a   1.000
_cell.length_b   1.000
_cell.length_c   1.000
_cell.angle_alpha   90.00
_cell.angle_beta   90.00
_cell.angle_gamma   90.00
#
_symmetry.space_group_name_H-M   'P 1'
#
loop_
_entity.id
_entity.type
_entity.pdbx_description
1 polymer ?
#
loop_
_entity_poly.entity_id
_entity_poly.type
_entity_poly.pdbx_seq_one_letter_code
_entity_poly.pdbx_strand_id
1 'polypeptide(L)'
;MKKYLCLFILLILMSCTSLDASSNRISQIEINAINTEIMNITEDLKKAASSNEYDKLKEIFLPTFKNNIIVKKMQEYDLSKLTFVFSNVNVISKNKANNLMVINYASESNYYRLIWKKTDNKTWKISNVAEKK
;
A
#
# COMPACT_ATOMS: atom_id res chain seq x y z
N MET A 1 -33.37 45.43 -2.54
CA MET A 1 -33.15 44.17 -3.31
C MET A 1 -31.85 43.49 -2.88
N LYS A 2 -31.79 42.90 -1.68
CA LYS A 2 -30.63 42.11 -1.19
C LYS A 2 -30.99 40.83 -0.42
N LYS A 3 -32.29 40.54 -0.21
CA LYS A 3 -32.74 39.35 0.52
C LYS A 3 -33.00 38.14 -0.38
N TYR A 4 -33.26 38.34 -1.67
CA TYR A 4 -33.53 37.25 -2.62
C TYR A 4 -32.26 36.60 -3.22
N LEU A 5 -31.10 37.26 -3.13
CA LEU A 5 -29.84 36.72 -3.64
C LEU A 5 -29.37 35.51 -2.81
N CYS A 6 -29.68 35.48 -1.51
CA CYS A 6 -29.32 34.38 -0.63
C CYS A 6 -30.18 33.12 -0.88
N LEU A 7 -31.42 33.30 -1.37
CA LEU A 7 -32.35 32.20 -1.62
C LEU A 7 -31.91 31.31 -2.80
N PHE A 8 -31.32 31.91 -3.84
CA PHE A 8 -30.76 31.19 -4.98
C PHE A 8 -29.52 30.38 -4.61
N ILE A 9 -28.70 30.85 -3.66
CA ILE A 9 -27.49 30.14 -3.21
C ILE A 9 -27.87 28.91 -2.37
N LEU A 10 -28.96 28.97 -1.60
CA LEU A 10 -29.45 27.84 -0.82
C LEU A 10 -30.00 26.68 -1.68
N LEU A 11 -30.58 26.97 -2.85
CA LEU A 11 -31.14 25.96 -3.75
C LEU A 11 -30.07 25.12 -4.46
N ILE A 12 -28.86 25.67 -4.68
CA ILE A 12 -27.74 24.96 -5.32
C ILE A 12 -27.09 23.94 -4.35
N LEU A 13 -27.36 24.05 -3.04
CA LEU A 13 -26.86 23.13 -2.02
C LEU A 13 -27.78 21.92 -1.77
N MET A 14 -28.99 21.90 -2.34
CA MET A 14 -30.00 20.85 -2.17
C MET A 14 -30.07 19.84 -3.32
N SER A 15 -29.29 20.02 -4.40
CA SER A 15 -29.03 18.94 -5.37
C SER A 15 -28.02 17.95 -4.78
N CYS A 16 -28.43 17.33 -3.68
CA CYS A 16 -27.89 16.08 -3.20
C CYS A 16 -28.33 15.03 -4.23
N THR A 17 -27.57 14.87 -5.31
CA THR A 17 -27.71 13.71 -6.19
C THR A 17 -27.53 12.48 -5.31
N SER A 18 -28.63 11.78 -5.07
CA SER A 18 -28.64 10.48 -4.44
C SER A 18 -27.78 9.53 -5.26
N LEU A 19 -26.69 9.08 -4.63
CA LEU A 19 -26.05 7.78 -4.79
C LEU A 19 -26.54 6.94 -5.98
N ASP A 20 -25.84 7.06 -7.10
CA ASP A 20 -25.25 5.85 -7.65
C ASP A 20 -23.84 5.77 -7.08
N ALA A 21 -23.72 5.22 -5.86
CA ALA A 21 -22.57 4.39 -5.61
C ALA A 21 -22.70 3.23 -6.60
N SER A 22 -22.28 3.45 -7.85
CA SER A 22 -21.83 2.34 -8.68
C SER A 22 -20.88 1.62 -7.75
N SER A 23 -21.31 0.44 -7.31
CA SER A 23 -20.53 -0.28 -6.35
C SER A 23 -19.22 -0.53 -7.09
N ASN A 24 -18.16 0.20 -6.75
CA ASN A 24 -16.80 -0.02 -7.21
C ASN A 24 -16.31 -1.34 -6.56
N ARG A 25 -17.16 -2.36 -6.59
CA ARG A 25 -16.90 -3.73 -6.21
C ARG A 25 -15.93 -4.23 -7.25
N ILE A 26 -14.69 -4.34 -6.82
CA ILE A 26 -13.62 -4.95 -7.57
C ILE A 26 -14.05 -6.39 -7.83
N SER A 27 -14.00 -6.82 -9.09
CA SER A 27 -14.35 -8.20 -9.43
C SER A 27 -13.36 -9.18 -8.79
N GLN A 28 -13.78 -10.43 -8.58
CA GLN A 28 -12.89 -11.47 -8.05
C GLN A 28 -11.68 -11.70 -8.97
N ILE A 29 -11.86 -11.56 -10.29
CA ILE A 29 -10.80 -11.67 -11.28
C ILE A 29 -9.76 -10.56 -11.06
N GLU A 30 -10.19 -9.31 -10.88
CA GLU A 30 -9.30 -8.19 -10.57
C GLU A 30 -8.60 -8.36 -9.22
N ILE A 31 -9.30 -8.85 -8.19
CA ILE A 31 -8.69 -9.15 -6.88
C ILE A 31 -7.58 -10.20 -7.03
N ASN A 32 -7.85 -11.28 -7.75
CA ASN A 32 -6.87 -12.35 -7.97
C ASN A 32 -5.65 -11.84 -8.76
N ALA A 33 -5.86 -11.00 -9.78
CA ALA A 33 -4.77 -10.38 -10.53
C ALA A 33 -3.89 -9.49 -9.63
N ILE A 34 -4.51 -8.62 -8.82
CA ILE A 34 -3.79 -7.74 -7.88
C ILE A 34 -3.00 -8.56 -6.85
N ASN A 35 -3.61 -9.63 -6.32
CA ASN A 35 -2.96 -10.52 -5.37
C ASN A 35 -1.71 -11.17 -5.98
N THR A 36 -1.82 -11.72 -7.19
CA THR A 36 -0.68 -12.33 -7.90
C THR A 36 0.44 -11.33 -8.15
N GLU A 37 0.11 -10.11 -8.62
CA GLU A 37 1.11 -9.06 -8.85
C GLU A 37 1.86 -8.69 -7.56
N ILE A 38 1.14 -8.46 -6.46
CA ILE A 38 1.76 -8.10 -5.18
C ILE A 38 2.55 -9.29 -4.62
N MET A 39 2.06 -10.52 -4.74
CA MET A 39 2.78 -11.72 -4.31
C MET A 39 4.12 -11.85 -5.02
N ASN A 40 4.16 -11.65 -6.34
CA ASN A 40 5.42 -11.68 -7.10
C ASN A 40 6.42 -10.63 -6.57
N ILE A 41 5.95 -9.41 -6.31
CA ILE A 41 6.80 -8.35 -5.74
C ILE A 41 7.30 -8.72 -4.33
N THR A 42 6.48 -9.37 -3.50
CA THR A 42 6.93 -9.84 -2.18
C THR A 42 7.96 -10.97 -2.26
N GLU A 43 7.89 -11.83 -3.28
CA GLU A 43 8.93 -12.83 -3.53
C GLU A 43 10.23 -12.18 -4.00
N ASP A 44 10.16 -11.17 -4.87
CA ASP A 44 11.33 -10.40 -5.29
C ASP A 44 11.95 -9.64 -4.11
N LEU A 45 11.13 -9.10 -3.21
CA LEU A 45 11.58 -8.49 -1.95
C LEU A 45 12.36 -9.50 -1.11
N LYS A 46 11.81 -10.70 -0.89
CA LYS A 46 12.49 -11.76 -0.10
C LYS A 46 13.83 -12.12 -0.71
N LYS A 47 13.89 -12.31 -2.03
CA LYS A 47 15.14 -12.63 -2.74
C LYS A 47 16.16 -11.51 -2.59
N ALA A 48 15.77 -10.27 -2.88
CA ALA A 48 16.66 -9.11 -2.73
C ALA A 48 17.16 -8.94 -1.29
N ALA A 49 16.30 -9.15 -0.29
CA ALA A 49 16.68 -9.12 1.12
C ALA A 49 17.66 -10.25 1.47
N SER A 50 17.42 -11.47 1.00
CA SER A 50 18.31 -12.62 1.26
C SER A 50 19.72 -12.43 0.70
N SER A 51 19.84 -11.65 -0.37
CA SER A 51 21.11 -11.30 -1.03
C SER A 51 21.64 -9.92 -0.66
N ASN A 52 21.02 -9.20 0.28
CA ASN A 52 21.36 -7.82 0.64
C ASN A 52 21.43 -6.84 -0.56
N GLU A 53 20.59 -7.05 -1.59
CA GLU A 53 20.52 -6.21 -2.78
C GLU A 53 19.66 -4.96 -2.52
N TYR A 54 20.20 -4.00 -1.75
CA TYR A 54 19.45 -2.84 -1.26
C TYR A 54 18.90 -1.92 -2.35
N ASP A 55 19.58 -1.82 -3.50
CA ASP A 55 19.10 -1.01 -4.63
C ASP A 55 17.79 -1.58 -5.19
N LYS A 56 17.67 -2.90 -5.29
CA LYS A 56 16.41 -3.55 -5.70
C LYS A 56 15.32 -3.38 -4.64
N LEU A 57 15.67 -3.49 -3.35
CA LEU A 57 14.71 -3.22 -2.28
C LEU A 57 14.15 -1.80 -2.36
N LYS A 58 15.00 -0.80 -2.61
CA LYS A 58 14.59 0.61 -2.75
C LYS A 58 13.54 0.79 -3.85
N GLU A 59 13.64 0.05 -4.95
CA GLU A 59 12.68 0.16 -6.06
C GLU A 59 11.26 -0.29 -5.70
N ILE A 60 11.11 -1.15 -4.69
CA ILE A 60 9.81 -1.68 -4.23
C ILE A 60 9.03 -0.62 -3.44
N PHE A 61 9.71 0.35 -2.84
CA PHE A 61 9.08 1.42 -2.07
C PHE A 61 8.76 2.64 -2.94
N LEU A 62 7.68 3.35 -2.62
CA LEU A 62 7.50 4.71 -3.11
C LEU A 62 8.57 5.63 -2.49
N PRO A 63 9.17 6.56 -3.25
CA PRO A 63 10.25 7.42 -2.80
C PRO A 63 9.75 8.57 -1.91
N THR A 64 9.02 8.24 -0.85
CA THR A 64 8.57 9.20 0.17
C THR A 64 9.67 9.38 1.22
N PHE A 65 9.67 10.53 1.91
CA PHE A 65 10.64 10.79 2.98
C PHE A 65 10.69 9.67 4.02
N LYS A 66 9.53 9.21 4.49
CA LYS A 66 9.42 8.12 5.46
C LYS A 66 9.99 6.80 4.93
N ASN A 67 9.64 6.42 3.70
CA ASN A 67 10.13 5.16 3.13
C ASN A 67 11.63 5.21 2.86
N ASN A 68 12.17 6.37 2.44
CA ASN A 68 13.60 6.55 2.26
C ASN A 68 14.36 6.35 3.58
N ILE A 69 13.82 6.82 4.72
CA ILE A 69 14.38 6.56 6.04
C ILE A 69 14.34 5.06 6.35
N ILE A 70 13.22 4.38 6.10
CA ILE A 70 13.08 2.94 6.35
C ILE A 70 14.12 2.15 5.54
N VAL A 71 14.22 2.40 4.23
CA VAL A 71 15.17 1.71 3.35
C VAL A 71 16.61 1.99 3.81
N LYS A 72 16.93 3.24 4.16
CA LYS A 72 18.25 3.59 4.71
C LYS A 72 18.54 2.85 6.01
N LYS A 73 17.55 2.69 6.88
CA LYS A 73 17.69 1.91 8.10
C LYS A 73 17.89 0.43 7.82
N MET A 74 17.16 -0.15 6.86
CA MET A 74 17.38 -1.54 6.44
C MET A 74 18.80 -1.78 5.92
N GLN A 75 19.42 -0.80 5.25
CA GLN A 75 20.81 -0.86 4.78
C GLN A 75 21.86 -0.95 5.90
N GLU A 76 21.50 -0.60 7.13
CA GLU A 76 22.39 -0.70 8.30
C GLU A 76 22.46 -2.15 8.85
N TYR A 77 21.62 -3.07 8.36
CA TYR A 77 21.52 -4.45 8.85
C TYR A 77 21.77 -5.49 7.77
N ASP A 78 22.34 -6.64 8.15
CA ASP A 78 22.45 -7.81 7.29
C ASP A 78 21.09 -8.53 7.19
N LEU A 79 20.31 -8.21 6.15
CA LEU A 79 18.96 -8.70 5.94
C LEU A 79 18.92 -10.19 5.60
N SER A 80 20.04 -10.80 5.17
CA SER A 80 20.13 -12.24 4.93
C SER A 80 19.86 -13.09 6.18
N LYS A 81 20.01 -12.49 7.37
CA LYS A 81 19.71 -13.11 8.68
C LYS A 81 18.25 -12.97 9.09
N LEU A 82 17.43 -12.27 8.31
CA LEU A 82 16.03 -12.02 8.59
C LEU A 82 15.14 -12.91 7.73
N THR A 83 14.04 -13.40 8.30
CA THR A 83 13.00 -14.08 7.53
C THR A 83 11.79 -13.17 7.39
N PHE A 84 11.38 -12.91 6.14
CA PHE A 84 10.21 -12.10 5.82
C PHE A 84 9.03 -13.02 5.46
N VAL A 85 7.92 -12.89 6.20
CA VAL A 85 6.67 -13.62 5.94
C VAL A 85 5.56 -12.61 5.67
N PHE A 86 4.71 -12.89 4.69
CA PHE A 86 3.63 -11.98 4.28
C PHE A 86 2.29 -12.69 4.42
N SER A 87 1.30 -12.00 4.96
CA SER A 87 -0.08 -12.48 4.93
C SER A 87 -0.68 -12.31 3.53
N ASN A 88 -1.83 -12.97 3.33
CA ASN A 88 -2.69 -12.71 2.18
C ASN A 88 -2.95 -11.21 2.01
N VAL A 89 -3.03 -10.81 0.75
CA VAL A 89 -3.29 -9.43 0.35
C VAL A 89 -4.78 -9.11 0.52
N ASN A 90 -5.05 -8.00 1.20
CA ASN A 90 -6.38 -7.42 1.33
C ASN A 90 -6.51 -6.25 0.33
N VAL A 91 -7.23 -6.47 -0.76
CA VAL A 91 -7.45 -5.48 -1.82
C VAL A 91 -8.53 -4.49 -1.36
N ILE A 92 -8.17 -3.20 -1.27
CA ILE A 92 -9.08 -2.13 -0.83
C ILE A 92 -9.77 -1.48 -2.03
N SER A 93 -9.02 -1.30 -3.12
CA SER A 93 -9.47 -0.69 -4.38
C SER A 93 -8.53 -1.12 -5.52
N LYS A 94 -8.85 -0.80 -6.78
CA LYS A 94 -8.03 -1.14 -7.94
C LYS A 94 -6.57 -0.64 -7.85
N ASN A 95 -6.31 0.39 -7.04
CA ASN A 95 -4.99 1.00 -6.89
C ASN A 95 -4.49 1.04 -5.43
N LYS A 96 -5.17 0.37 -4.49
CA LYS A 96 -4.76 0.31 -3.08
C LYS A 96 -5.02 -1.06 -2.48
N ALA A 97 -4.03 -1.60 -1.79
CA ALA A 97 -4.14 -2.84 -1.04
C ALA A 97 -3.36 -2.74 0.28
N ASN A 98 -3.56 -3.69 1.18
CA ASN A 98 -2.75 -3.81 2.39
C ASN A 98 -2.53 -5.28 2.74
N ASN A 99 -1.44 -5.55 3.45
CA ASN A 99 -1.22 -6.85 4.09
C ASN A 99 -0.31 -6.69 5.31
N LEU A 100 -0.10 -7.78 6.03
CA LEU A 100 0.83 -7.87 7.15
C LEU A 100 2.14 -8.47 6.67
N MET A 101 3.25 -7.86 7.06
CA MET A 101 4.59 -8.40 6.97
C MET A 101 5.09 -8.72 8.37
N VAL A 102 5.66 -9.90 8.54
CA VAL A 102 6.35 -10.33 9.75
C VAL A 102 7.82 -10.46 9.42
N ILE A 103 8.66 -9.82 10.22
CA ILE A 103 10.11 -9.97 10.16
C ILE A 103 10.54 -10.75 11.38
N ASN A 104 11.11 -11.94 11.15
CA ASN A 104 11.66 -12.78 12.20
C ASN A 104 13.17 -12.62 12.25
N TYR A 105 13.70 -12.46 13.46
CA TYR A 105 15.12 -12.51 13.77
C TYR A 105 15.32 -13.32 15.05
N ALA A 106 16.10 -14.40 14.98
CA ALA A 106 16.22 -15.35 16.08
C ALA A 106 14.84 -15.80 16.61
N SER A 107 14.55 -15.52 17.88
CA SER A 107 13.27 -15.84 18.54
C SER A 107 12.27 -14.68 18.56
N GLU A 108 12.57 -13.56 17.91
CA GLU A 108 11.72 -12.37 17.91
C GLU A 108 11.00 -12.18 16.57
N SER A 109 9.72 -11.82 16.67
CA SER A 109 8.85 -11.53 15.52
C SER A 109 8.33 -10.10 15.61
N ASN A 110 8.63 -9.29 14.61
CA ASN A 110 8.16 -7.93 14.49
C ASN A 110 7.11 -7.82 13.38
N TYR A 111 6.00 -7.15 13.68
CA TYR A 111 4.83 -7.10 12.81
C TYR A 111 4.64 -5.73 12.20
N TYR A 112 4.44 -5.68 10.88
CA TYR A 112 4.32 -4.44 10.12
C TYR A 112 3.13 -4.50 9.17
N ARG A 113 2.24 -3.51 9.26
CA ARG A 113 1.21 -3.28 8.24
C ARG A 113 1.86 -2.58 7.04
N LEU A 114 1.72 -3.20 5.87
CA LEU A 114 2.10 -2.61 4.60
C LEU A 114 0.87 -2.02 3.89
N ILE A 115 1.04 -0.83 3.33
CA ILE A 115 0.05 -0.22 2.43
C ILE A 115 0.67 -0.17 1.04
N TRP A 116 0.01 -0.81 0.08
CA TRP A 116 0.40 -0.83 -1.33
C TRP A 116 -0.39 0.21 -2.11
N LYS A 117 0.28 0.85 -3.08
CA LYS A 117 -0.36 1.73 -4.04
C LYS A 117 0.10 1.38 -5.46
N LYS A 118 -0.85 1.32 -6.41
CA LYS A 118 -0.55 1.21 -7.83
C LYS A 118 -0.11 2.59 -8.33
N THR A 119 1.06 2.66 -8.95
CA THR A 119 1.60 3.89 -9.55
C THR A 119 0.96 4.17 -10.90
N ASP A 120 1.18 5.37 -11.42
CA ASP A 120 0.72 5.76 -12.76
C ASP A 120 1.34 4.87 -13.86
N ASN A 121 2.55 4.35 -13.61
CA ASN A 121 3.23 3.37 -14.46
C ASN A 121 2.67 1.94 -14.29
N LYS A 122 1.52 1.78 -13.63
CA LYS A 122 0.82 0.50 -13.39
C LYS A 122 1.63 -0.52 -12.58
N THR A 123 2.63 -0.10 -11.82
CA THR A 123 3.39 -0.97 -10.91
C THR A 123 2.93 -0.79 -9.47
N TRP A 124 2.87 -1.87 -8.70
CA TRP A 124 2.59 -1.77 -7.26
C TRP A 124 3.85 -1.45 -6.48
N LYS A 125 3.74 -0.54 -5.52
CA LYS A 125 4.82 -0.18 -4.60
C LYS A 125 4.33 -0.06 -3.17
N ILE A 126 5.22 -0.31 -2.21
CA ILE A 126 4.97 -0.06 -0.79
C ILE A 126 4.93 1.44 -0.58
N SER A 127 3.74 1.95 -0.30
CA SER A 127 3.50 3.37 -0.03
C SER A 127 3.78 3.74 1.42
N ASN A 128 3.56 2.81 2.36
CA ASN A 128 3.78 3.03 3.78
C ASN A 128 4.01 1.70 4.51
N VAL A 129 4.85 1.76 5.55
CA VAL A 129 5.07 0.70 6.53
C VAL A 129 4.74 1.27 7.91
N ALA A 130 3.96 0.55 8.70
CA ALA A 130 3.65 0.91 10.07
C ALA A 130 3.79 -0.32 10.97
N GLU A 131 4.50 -0.17 12.08
CA GLU A 131 4.55 -1.20 13.12
C GLU A 131 3.15 -1.49 13.65
N LYS A 132 2.85 -2.77 13.85
CA LYS A 132 1.62 -3.25 14.47
C LYS A 132 1.98 -3.68 15.88
N LYS A 133 1.64 -2.82 16.85
CA LYS A 133 1.70 -3.13 18.28
C LYS A 133 0.55 -4.06 18.67
#